data_AF-A0A9E2R9E1-F1
#
_entry.id   AF-A0A9E2R9E1-F1
#
_cell.length_a   1.000
_cell.length_b   1.000
_cell.length_c   1.000
_cell.angle_alpha   90.00
_cell.angle_beta   90.00
_cell.angle_gamma   90.00
#
_symmetry.space_group_name_H-M   'P 1'
#
loop_
_entity.id
_entity.type
_entity.pdbx_description
1 polymer ?
#
loop_
_entity_poly.entity_id
_entity_poly.type
_entity_poly.pdbx_seq_one_letter_code
_entity_poly.pdbx_strand_id
1 'polypeptide(L)'
;MPAAAIVPAVIMCVFAALLSGLGFWAFTSAPEGSNPRTALIFTLIPAGISILLAIITLLQGKAGKLAAARSTVTIAAIVAMLLAGGAGGRIYPAMGGQKRYAEAKEQWDRSISEKSRPDSPDARKAFFESMDAKDHDTKYLVNALLGITGASAAACLLLFATRPKV
;
A
#
# COMPACT_ATOMS: atom_id res chain seq x y z
N MET A 1 -13.20 -19.16 24.68
CA MET A 1 -12.22 -18.12 24.30
C MET A 1 -12.79 -16.77 24.67
N PRO A 2 -12.04 -15.87 25.34
CA PRO A 2 -12.57 -14.55 25.64
C PRO A 2 -12.80 -13.80 24.33
N ALA A 3 -14.04 -13.33 24.11
CA ALA A 3 -14.43 -12.55 22.94
C ALA A 3 -13.49 -11.34 22.69
N ALA A 4 -12.88 -10.83 23.76
CA ALA A 4 -11.90 -9.75 23.75
C ALA A 4 -10.65 -10.01 22.88
N ALA A 5 -10.27 -11.27 22.62
CA ALA A 5 -9.12 -11.61 21.77
C ALA A 5 -9.53 -11.94 20.32
N ILE A 6 -10.80 -12.26 20.09
CA ILE A 6 -11.30 -12.68 18.77
C ILE A 6 -11.44 -11.47 17.85
N VAL A 7 -12.07 -10.39 18.32
CA VAL A 7 -12.33 -9.21 17.49
C VAL A 7 -11.04 -8.57 16.96
N PRO A 8 -9.99 -8.31 17.78
CA PRO A 8 -8.73 -7.77 17.27
C PRO A 8 -8.03 -8.71 16.28
N ALA A 9 -8.07 -10.02 16.51
CA ALA A 9 -7.50 -10.99 15.58
C ALA A 9 -8.22 -10.99 14.23
N VAL A 10 -9.55 -10.90 14.22
CA VAL A 10 -10.33 -10.75 12.97
C VAL A 10 -9.94 -9.47 12.24
N ILE A 11 -9.80 -8.34 12.95
CA ILE A 11 -9.36 -7.08 12.34
C ILE A 11 -7.98 -7.25 11.68
N MET A 12 -7.03 -7.88 12.36
CA MET A 12 -5.69 -8.14 11.81
C MET A 12 -5.74 -9.06 10.57
N CYS A 13 -6.60 -10.09 10.57
CA CYS A 13 -6.79 -10.96 9.40
C CYS A 13 -7.42 -10.22 8.22
N VAL A 14 -8.46 -9.42 8.46
CA VAL A 14 -9.09 -8.59 7.42
C VAL A 14 -8.09 -7.58 6.87
N PHE A 15 -7.32 -6.94 7.74
CA PHE A 15 -6.27 -6.01 7.33
C PHE A 15 -5.20 -6.69 6.48
N ALA A 16 -4.73 -7.88 6.88
CA ALA A 16 -3.78 -8.66 6.08
C ALA A 16 -4.34 -9.04 4.70
N ALA A 17 -5.62 -9.41 4.63
CA ALA A 17 -6.30 -9.70 3.36
C ALA A 17 -6.38 -8.46 2.46
N LEU A 18 -6.73 -7.29 3.03
CA LEU A 18 -6.74 -6.02 2.30
C LEU A 18 -5.36 -5.64 1.78
N LEU A 19 -4.31 -5.76 2.60
CA LEU A 19 -2.94 -5.50 2.18
C LEU A 19 -2.53 -6.43 1.03
N SER A 20 -2.80 -7.72 1.16
CA SER A 20 -2.49 -8.71 0.12
C SER A 20 -3.24 -8.43 -1.17
N GLY A 21 -4.53 -8.08 -1.08
CA GLY A 21 -5.36 -7.71 -2.23
C GLY A 21 -4.87 -6.44 -2.93
N LEU A 22 -4.56 -5.39 -2.18
CA LEU A 22 -4.00 -4.13 -2.72
C LEU A 22 -2.61 -4.35 -3.35
N GLY A 23 -1.78 -5.18 -2.72
CA GLY A 23 -0.47 -5.59 -3.26
C GLY A 23 -0.59 -6.35 -4.57
N PHE A 24 -1.49 -7.33 -4.63
CA PHE A 24 -1.76 -8.13 -5.82
C PHE A 24 -2.36 -7.27 -6.95
N TRP A 25 -3.28 -6.37 -6.61
CA TRP A 25 -3.83 -5.41 -7.57
C TRP A 25 -2.75 -4.47 -8.12
N ALA A 26 -1.89 -3.93 -7.26
CA ALA A 26 -0.79 -3.07 -7.69
C ALA A 26 0.24 -3.82 -8.55
N PHE A 27 0.47 -5.11 -8.29
CA PHE A 27 1.34 -5.97 -9.09
C PHE A 27 0.78 -6.22 -10.49
N THR A 28 -0.50 -6.58 -10.58
CA THR A 28 -1.17 -6.90 -11.85
C THR A 28 -1.48 -5.66 -12.69
N SER A 29 -1.65 -4.51 -12.06
CA SER A 29 -1.90 -3.22 -12.74
C SER A 29 -0.62 -2.47 -13.10
N ALA A 30 0.55 -3.00 -12.75
CA ALA A 30 1.81 -2.31 -12.99
C ALA A 30 2.19 -2.41 -14.49
N PRO A 31 2.51 -1.29 -15.15
CA PRO A 31 2.94 -1.29 -16.55
C PRO A 31 4.33 -1.92 -16.71
N GLU A 32 4.61 -2.44 -17.90
CA GLU A 32 5.93 -2.98 -18.26
C GLU A 32 7.01 -1.92 -18.03
N GLY A 33 8.11 -2.31 -17.36
CA GLY A 33 9.19 -1.38 -16.96
C GLY A 33 9.03 -0.73 -15.58
N SER A 34 7.88 -0.90 -14.91
CA SER A 34 7.79 -0.64 -13.46
C SER A 34 8.47 -1.79 -12.67
N ASN A 35 8.74 -1.59 -11.37
CA ASN A 35 9.21 -2.66 -10.48
C ASN A 35 8.03 -3.23 -9.66
N PRO A 36 7.19 -4.11 -10.25
CA PRO A 36 5.95 -4.59 -9.62
C PRO A 36 6.23 -5.46 -8.39
N ARG A 37 7.40 -6.11 -8.34
CA ARG A 37 7.80 -6.96 -7.21
C ARG A 37 7.90 -6.18 -5.90
N THR A 38 8.33 -4.92 -5.95
CA THR A 38 8.41 -4.07 -4.76
C THR A 38 7.03 -3.82 -4.15
N ALA A 39 5.98 -3.69 -4.96
CA ALA A 39 4.62 -3.50 -4.48
C ALA A 39 4.09 -4.72 -3.72
N LEU A 40 4.39 -5.94 -4.21
CA LEU A 40 4.07 -7.19 -3.50
C LEU A 40 4.83 -7.29 -2.18
N ILE A 41 6.14 -7.09 -2.20
CA ILE A 41 6.97 -7.27 -0.99
C ILE A 41 6.55 -6.28 0.10
N PHE A 42 6.29 -5.03 -0.27
CA PHE A 42 5.89 -3.97 0.66
C PHE A 42 4.55 -4.25 1.35
N THR A 43 3.67 -5.04 0.73
CA THR A 43 2.33 -5.35 1.26
C THR A 43 2.27 -6.74 1.91
N LEU A 44 2.98 -7.74 1.38
CA LEU A 44 2.95 -9.11 1.89
C LEU A 44 3.71 -9.27 3.21
N ILE A 45 4.85 -8.59 3.39
CA ILE A 45 5.58 -8.62 4.67
C ILE A 45 4.69 -8.19 5.85
N PRO A 46 4.07 -6.98 5.82
CA PRO A 46 3.22 -6.55 6.91
C PRO A 46 1.91 -7.35 7.02
N ALA A 47 1.39 -7.90 5.91
CA ALA A 47 0.27 -8.83 5.96
C ALA A 47 0.64 -10.10 6.76
N GLY A 48 1.80 -10.69 6.47
CA GLY A 48 2.32 -11.84 7.21
C GLY A 48 2.53 -11.55 8.70
N ILE A 49 3.12 -10.38 9.02
CA ILE A 49 3.26 -9.92 10.42
C ILE A 49 1.89 -9.80 11.09
N SER A 50 0.89 -9.23 10.41
CA SER A 50 -0.46 -9.06 10.95
C SER A 50 -1.12 -10.40 11.26
N ILE A 51 -0.98 -11.40 10.37
CA ILE A 51 -1.48 -12.76 10.62
C ILE A 51 -0.78 -13.39 11.82
N LEU A 52 0.56 -13.26 11.92
CA LEU A 52 1.31 -13.79 13.05
C LEU A 52 0.83 -13.17 14.38
N LEU A 53 0.64 -11.85 14.41
CA LEU A 53 0.13 -11.14 15.59
C LEU A 53 -1.32 -11.56 15.92
N ALA A 54 -2.15 -11.85 14.93
CA ALA A 54 -3.50 -12.36 15.13
C ALA A 54 -3.47 -13.73 15.83
N ILE A 55 -2.62 -14.65 15.35
CA ILE A 55 -2.44 -15.99 15.95
C ILE A 55 -1.96 -15.85 17.40
N ILE A 56 -0.93 -15.03 17.65
CA ILE A 56 -0.40 -14.79 18.99
C ILE A 56 -1.48 -14.23 19.92
N THR A 57 -2.28 -13.28 19.45
CA THR A 57 -3.39 -12.68 20.21
C THR A 57 -4.41 -13.74 20.61
N LEU A 58 -4.79 -14.64 19.70
CA LEU A 58 -5.73 -15.72 19.98
C LEU A 58 -5.17 -16.73 20.99
N LEU A 59 -3.89 -17.10 20.87
CA LEU A 59 -3.22 -18.03 21.80
C LEU A 59 -3.14 -17.42 23.22
N GLN A 60 -2.77 -16.14 23.32
CA GLN A 60 -2.72 -15.43 24.60
C GLN A 60 -4.11 -15.29 25.23
N GLY A 61 -5.14 -15.02 24.41
CA GLY A 61 -6.53 -15.01 24.84
C GLY A 61 -7.01 -16.36 25.36
N LYS A 62 -6.67 -17.47 24.67
CA LYS A 62 -6.95 -18.83 25.15
C LYS A 62 -6.29 -19.13 26.49
N ALA A 63 -5.06 -18.64 26.69
CA ALA A 63 -4.29 -18.84 27.91
C ALA A 63 -4.67 -17.89 29.07
N GLY A 64 -5.71 -17.05 28.91
CA GLY A 64 -6.12 -16.07 29.94
C GLY A 64 -5.14 -14.91 30.13
N LYS A 65 -4.12 -14.75 29.27
CA LYS A 65 -3.07 -13.72 29.36
C LYS A 65 -3.53 -12.41 28.72
N LEU A 66 -4.58 -11.79 29.28
CA LEU A 66 -5.20 -10.58 28.71
C LEU A 66 -4.25 -9.38 28.58
N ALA A 67 -3.35 -9.19 29.55
CA ALA A 67 -2.32 -8.15 29.48
C ALA A 67 -1.36 -8.34 28.30
N ALA A 68 -0.96 -9.59 28.02
CA ALA A 68 -0.11 -9.91 26.88
C ALA A 68 -0.86 -9.72 25.55
N ALA A 69 -2.12 -10.15 25.48
CA ALA A 69 -2.98 -9.94 24.31
C ALA A 69 -3.13 -8.44 23.98
N ARG A 70 -3.31 -7.59 24.99
CA ARG A 70 -3.36 -6.13 24.83
C ARG A 70 -2.05 -5.56 24.25
N SER A 71 -0.89 -6.03 24.72
CA SER A 71 0.40 -5.60 24.19
C SER A 71 0.55 -5.99 22.72
N THR A 72 0.19 -7.23 22.36
CA THR A 72 0.21 -7.71 20.97
C THR A 72 -0.69 -6.86 20.05
N VAL A 73 -1.90 -6.53 20.50
CA VAL A 73 -2.82 -5.64 19.76
C VAL A 73 -2.25 -4.24 19.59
N THR A 74 -1.55 -3.72 20.61
CA THR A 74 -0.90 -2.41 20.54
C THR A 74 0.24 -2.41 19.53
N ILE A 75 1.05 -3.47 19.49
CA ILE A 75 2.12 -3.64 18.49
C ILE A 75 1.52 -3.67 17.08
N ALA A 76 0.43 -4.43 16.87
CA ALA A 76 -0.25 -4.47 15.58
C ALA A 76 -0.77 -3.09 15.14
N ALA A 77 -1.33 -2.30 16.08
CA ALA A 77 -1.78 -0.94 15.80
C ALA A 77 -0.61 -0.02 15.41
N ILE A 78 0.54 -0.14 16.08
CA ILE A 78 1.77 0.61 15.74
C ILE A 78 2.26 0.23 14.33
N VAL A 79 2.29 -1.07 13.99
CA VAL A 79 2.66 -1.53 12.65
C VAL A 79 1.74 -0.93 11.58
N ALA A 80 0.42 -0.94 11.83
CA ALA A 80 -0.54 -0.32 10.93
C ALA A 80 -0.31 1.20 10.81
N MET A 81 -0.02 1.89 11.91
CA MET A 81 0.31 3.32 11.88
C MET A 81 1.57 3.63 11.06
N LEU A 82 2.63 2.82 11.23
CA LEU A 82 3.88 2.97 10.47
C LEU A 82 3.65 2.75 8.97
N LEU A 83 2.81 1.78 8.60
CA LEU A 83 2.40 1.60 7.20
C LEU A 83 1.61 2.78 6.66
N ALA A 84 0.66 3.32 7.43
CA ALA A 84 -0.13 4.47 7.03
C ALA A 84 0.78 5.69 6.74
N GLY A 85 1.74 5.95 7.63
CA GLY A 85 2.73 7.02 7.45
C GLY A 85 3.68 6.77 6.27
N GLY A 86 4.21 5.55 6.16
CA GLY A 86 5.15 5.18 5.09
C GLY A 86 4.52 5.22 3.70
N ALA A 87 3.29 4.72 3.54
CA ALA A 87 2.54 4.83 2.29
C ALA A 87 2.09 6.27 2.04
N GLY A 88 1.60 6.95 3.08
CA GLY A 88 1.09 8.32 3.00
C GLY A 88 2.15 9.32 2.54
N GLY A 89 3.37 9.22 3.09
CA GLY A 89 4.50 10.06 2.71
C GLY A 89 4.94 9.91 1.24
N ARG A 90 4.54 8.81 0.57
CA ARG A 90 4.84 8.58 -0.84
C ARG A 90 3.73 9.02 -1.80
N ILE A 91 2.55 9.38 -1.30
CA ILE A 91 1.42 9.80 -2.15
C ILE A 91 1.75 11.10 -2.88
N TYR A 92 2.22 12.12 -2.16
CA TYR A 92 2.51 13.43 -2.75
C TYR A 92 3.53 13.38 -3.91
N PRO A 93 4.72 12.75 -3.76
CA PRO A 93 5.65 12.62 -4.89
C PRO A 93 5.08 11.76 -6.03
N ALA A 94 4.27 10.74 -5.74
CA ALA A 94 3.62 9.93 -6.77
C ALA A 94 2.58 10.72 -7.58
N MET A 95 1.81 11.61 -6.94
CA MET A 95 0.89 12.54 -7.61
C MET A 95 1.65 13.56 -8.46
N GLY A 96 2.79 14.07 -7.97
CA GLY A 96 3.67 14.93 -8.76
C GLY A 96 4.18 14.23 -10.02
N GLY A 97 4.63 12.98 -9.90
CA GLY A 97 5.00 12.13 -11.04
C GLY A 97 3.85 11.92 -12.03
N GLN A 98 2.63 11.71 -11.54
CA GLN A 98 1.44 11.55 -12.37
C GLN A 98 1.14 12.81 -13.20
N LYS A 99 1.24 13.99 -12.59
CA LYS A 99 1.04 15.27 -13.28
C LYS A 99 2.08 15.49 -14.38
N ARG A 100 3.36 15.25 -14.07
CA ARG A 100 4.45 15.34 -15.05
C ARG A 100 4.27 14.37 -16.21
N TYR A 101 3.80 13.15 -15.95
CA TYR A 101 3.45 12.21 -17.01
C TYR A 101 2.32 12.75 -17.90
N ALA A 102 1.25 13.29 -17.31
CA ALA A 102 0.12 13.83 -18.09
C ALA A 102 0.57 15.00 -19.00
N GLU A 103 1.37 15.92 -18.46
CA GLU A 103 1.94 17.05 -19.22
C GLU A 103 2.87 16.59 -20.33
N ALA A 104 3.80 15.66 -20.03
CA ALA A 104 4.71 15.10 -21.02
C ALA A 104 3.94 14.34 -22.12
N LYS A 105 2.95 13.52 -21.74
CA LYS A 105 2.12 12.80 -22.70
C LYS A 105 1.40 13.73 -23.66
N GLU A 106 0.79 14.81 -23.16
CA GLU A 106 0.11 15.78 -24.00
C GLU A 106 1.06 16.48 -24.98
N GLN A 107 2.29 16.78 -24.56
CA GLN A 107 3.32 17.34 -25.44
C GLN A 107 3.82 16.33 -26.48
N TRP A 108 4.00 15.08 -26.09
CA TRP A 108 4.36 13.99 -27.00
C TRP A 108 3.29 13.80 -28.08
N ASP A 109 2.02 13.68 -27.67
CA ASP A 109 0.89 13.47 -28.57
C ASP A 109 0.76 14.64 -29.57
N ARG A 110 0.98 15.88 -29.12
CA ARG A 110 1.09 17.06 -30.01
C ARG A 110 2.23 16.92 -31.01
N SER A 111 3.44 16.58 -30.56
CA SER A 111 4.61 16.48 -31.44
C SER A 111 4.47 15.40 -32.53
N ILE A 112 3.80 14.30 -32.22
CA ILE A 112 3.48 13.26 -33.21
C ILE A 112 2.41 13.75 -34.18
N SER A 113 1.36 14.42 -33.69
CA SER A 113 0.28 14.96 -34.54
C SER A 113 0.79 16.02 -35.55
N GLU A 114 1.75 16.84 -35.13
CA GLU A 114 2.41 17.85 -35.95
C GLU A 114 3.51 17.27 -36.85
N LYS A 115 3.78 15.95 -36.76
CA LYS A 115 4.89 15.25 -37.43
C LYS A 115 6.26 15.87 -37.14
N SER A 116 6.42 16.51 -36.00
CA SER A 116 7.67 17.16 -35.59
C SER A 116 8.66 16.19 -34.93
N ARG A 117 8.24 14.95 -34.64
CA ARG A 117 9.07 13.87 -34.11
C ARG A 117 8.75 12.52 -34.75
N PRO A 118 9.74 11.61 -34.84
CA PRO A 118 9.49 10.22 -35.25
C PRO A 118 8.72 9.46 -34.18
N ASP A 119 7.69 8.72 -34.61
CA ASP A 119 6.91 7.83 -33.74
C ASP A 119 7.63 6.49 -33.55
N SER A 120 8.62 6.47 -32.66
CA SER A 120 9.38 5.27 -32.32
C SER A 120 9.49 5.07 -30.80
N PRO A 121 9.62 3.82 -30.31
CA PRO A 121 9.77 3.53 -28.88
C PRO A 121 10.97 4.24 -28.24
N ASP A 122 12.10 4.31 -28.95
CA ASP A 122 13.31 4.96 -28.43
C ASP A 122 13.16 6.48 -28.35
N ALA A 123 12.51 7.09 -29.34
CA ALA A 123 12.24 8.54 -29.34
C ALA A 123 11.26 8.93 -28.22
N ARG A 124 10.26 8.08 -27.98
CA ARG A 124 9.31 8.24 -26.87
C ARG A 124 10.02 8.19 -25.53
N LYS A 125 10.82 7.14 -25.30
CA LYS A 125 11.57 6.99 -24.05
C LYS A 125 12.49 8.18 -23.78
N ALA A 126 13.28 8.61 -24.77
CA ALA A 126 14.16 9.76 -24.66
C ALA A 126 13.41 11.07 -24.36
N PHE A 127 12.21 11.24 -24.94
CA PHE A 127 11.37 12.40 -24.66
C PHE A 127 10.89 12.44 -23.21
N PHE A 128 10.32 11.35 -22.69
CA PHE A 128 9.86 11.29 -21.30
C PHE A 128 11.01 11.47 -20.31
N GLU A 129 12.19 10.90 -20.59
CA GLU A 129 13.41 11.12 -19.80
C GLU A 129 13.83 12.61 -19.80
N SER A 130 13.77 13.28 -20.95
CA SER A 130 14.10 14.72 -21.05
C SER A 130 13.14 15.63 -20.26
N MET A 131 11.94 15.15 -19.99
CA MET A 131 10.89 15.86 -19.24
C MET A 131 10.88 15.51 -17.74
N ASP A 132 11.88 14.75 -17.25
CA ASP A 132 11.89 14.17 -15.89
C ASP A 132 10.58 13.45 -15.54
N ALA A 133 10.01 12.76 -16.54
CA ALA A 133 8.77 12.02 -16.45
C ALA A 133 9.02 10.53 -16.70
N LYS A 134 8.29 9.67 -16.01
CA LYS A 134 8.27 8.24 -16.35
C LYS A 134 7.40 8.05 -17.58
N ASP A 135 7.76 7.17 -18.51
CA ASP A 135 6.91 6.81 -19.65
C ASP A 135 5.80 5.82 -19.26
N HIS A 136 5.08 6.11 -18.18
CA HIS A 136 3.85 5.41 -17.80
C HIS A 136 3.06 6.20 -16.76
N ASP A 137 1.75 6.02 -16.78
CA ASP A 137 0.86 6.61 -15.78
C ASP A 137 1.08 5.96 -14.41
N THR A 138 1.36 6.77 -13.39
CA THR A 138 1.51 6.32 -12.01
C THR A 138 0.20 6.35 -11.21
N LYS A 139 -0.95 6.57 -11.85
CA LYS A 139 -2.28 6.55 -11.21
C LYS A 139 -2.55 5.27 -10.43
N TYR A 140 -2.13 4.11 -10.95
CA TYR A 140 -2.25 2.83 -10.24
C TYR A 140 -1.50 2.87 -8.88
N LEU A 141 -0.30 3.44 -8.87
CA LEU A 141 0.52 3.57 -7.67
C LEU A 141 -0.11 4.55 -6.66
N VAL A 142 -0.64 5.68 -7.13
CA VAL A 142 -1.34 6.65 -6.28
C VAL A 142 -2.55 6.00 -5.60
N ASN A 143 -3.38 5.28 -6.36
CA ASN A 143 -4.55 4.58 -5.84
C ASN A 143 -4.15 3.48 -4.85
N ALA A 144 -3.10 2.71 -5.15
CA ALA A 144 -2.59 1.69 -4.24
C ALA A 144 -2.12 2.31 -2.91
N LEU A 145 -1.35 3.39 -2.97
CA LEU A 145 -0.85 4.09 -1.78
C LEU A 145 -1.99 4.66 -0.94
N LEU A 146 -2.98 5.30 -1.57
CA LEU A 146 -4.18 5.78 -0.87
C LEU A 146 -4.95 4.64 -0.19
N GLY A 147 -5.14 3.53 -0.90
CA GLY A 147 -5.79 2.33 -0.36
C GLY A 147 -5.05 1.76 0.84
N ILE A 148 -3.72 1.63 0.74
CA ILE A 148 -2.87 1.13 1.84
C ILE A 148 -2.93 2.08 3.03
N THR A 149 -2.81 3.39 2.82
CA THR A 149 -2.88 4.38 3.89
C THR A 149 -4.24 4.35 4.58
N GLY A 150 -5.33 4.34 3.83
CA GLY A 150 -6.69 4.29 4.38
C GLY A 150 -6.96 3.02 5.18
N ALA A 151 -6.63 1.85 4.61
CA ALA A 151 -6.81 0.56 5.29
C ALA A 151 -5.96 0.48 6.57
N SER A 152 -4.73 0.98 6.53
CA SER A 152 -3.81 0.94 7.68
C SER A 152 -4.25 1.90 8.79
N ALA A 153 -4.72 3.10 8.45
CA ALA A 153 -5.27 4.04 9.42
C ALA A 153 -6.54 3.47 10.08
N ALA A 154 -7.45 2.89 9.30
CA ALA A 154 -8.66 2.26 9.82
C ALA A 154 -8.33 1.08 10.75
N ALA A 155 -7.42 0.19 10.34
CA ALA A 155 -6.98 -0.94 11.16
C ALA A 155 -6.37 -0.47 12.49
N CYS A 156 -5.51 0.56 12.46
CA CYS A 156 -4.93 1.15 13.67
C CYS A 156 -6.02 1.63 14.66
N LEU A 157 -6.97 2.43 14.18
CA LEU A 157 -8.06 2.94 15.01
C LEU A 157 -8.93 1.82 15.58
N LEU A 158 -9.30 0.84 14.75
CA LEU A 158 -10.11 -0.30 15.17
C LEU A 158 -9.39 -1.16 16.21
N LEU A 159 -8.08 -1.41 16.06
CA LEU A 159 -7.29 -2.16 17.03
C LEU A 159 -7.19 -1.43 18.38
N PHE A 160 -7.03 -0.10 18.38
CA PHE A 160 -7.06 0.68 19.61
C PHE A 160 -8.43 0.67 20.29
N ALA A 161 -9.51 0.74 19.51
CA ALA A 161 -10.88 0.72 20.02
C ALA A 161 -11.27 -0.66 20.59
N THR A 162 -10.78 -1.74 19.98
CA THR A 162 -11.16 -3.12 20.33
C THR A 162 -10.16 -3.83 21.23
N ARG A 163 -9.10 -3.15 21.67
CA ARG A 163 -8.07 -3.75 22.53
C ARG A 163 -8.68 -4.31 23.84
N PRO A 164 -8.20 -5.47 24.32
CA PRO A 164 -8.62 -6.00 25.62
C PRO A 164 -8.42 -4.99 26.76
N LYS A 165 -9.46 -4.81 27.58
CA LYS A 165 -9.35 -4.10 28.86
C LYS A 165 -8.81 -5.08 29.90
N VAL A 166 -7.85 -4.61 30.70
CA VAL A 166 -7.27 -5.35 31.83
C VAL A 166 -8.16 -5.10 33.03
#